data_AF-A0A5C6X0K2-F1
#
_entry.id   AF-A0A5C6X0K2-F1
#
_cell.length_a   1.000
_cell.length_b   1.000
_cell.length_c   1.000
_cell.angle_alpha   90.00
_cell.angle_beta   90.00
_cell.angle_gamma   90.00
#
_symmetry.space_group_name_H-M   'P 1'
#
loop_
_entity.id
_entity.type
_entity.pdbx_description
1 polymer ?
#
loop_
_entity_poly.entity_id
_entity_poly.type
_entity_poly.pdbx_seq_one_letter_code
_entity_poly.pdbx_strand_id
1 'polypeptide(L)'
;MLKRRKFHWILSAMAALLMVSTGCGEATDTEEPNTEAIDYSEFRPFDEQNMTNQLARLESHAEIVTLRKTATTENAAEVYGQIEDLYEAYDLNAKVAGRTDDHLDTEGWGHENVGEFWDGQITNAIAMGAAGATEADVAWAGQVIDKGLQVFFYYSVYHELYLKKRKNFDEAYGYFGLNFDGTPRDAAPLANNAVAREAEYGLTLVTPIFNSFIEARYALANGTASNDDVLGEDAEYDAAMANIDRLMLSALGHYALHEVDVLTEENADIKIIEARVIWDALAPYAESVDADAAQAVLDGLYPDGMVERDDANYFYTGLTEIRDGSTTIDTAALRNAMLDILETLE
;
A
#
# COMPACT_ATOMS: atom_id res chain seq x y z
N MET A 1 21.82 -81.99 -4.71
CA MET A 1 20.64 -82.36 -5.52
C MET A 1 20.12 -81.08 -6.17
N LEU A 2 20.00 -80.97 -7.50
CA LEU A 2 18.79 -81.23 -8.31
C LEU A 2 17.52 -80.53 -7.77
N LYS A 3 16.67 -79.81 -8.52
CA LYS A 3 16.59 -79.33 -9.93
C LYS A 3 15.60 -78.11 -9.93
N ARG A 4 15.82 -76.99 -10.66
CA ARG A 4 15.42 -76.75 -12.07
C ARG A 4 13.88 -76.90 -12.27
N ARG A 5 13.07 -75.89 -12.65
CA ARG A 5 12.99 -75.26 -14.01
C ARG A 5 11.86 -74.20 -14.19
N LYS A 6 12.11 -73.15 -15.01
CA LYS A 6 11.29 -72.62 -16.15
C LYS A 6 9.96 -71.82 -15.89
N PHE A 7 9.45 -70.95 -16.80
CA PHE A 7 9.95 -70.08 -17.91
C PHE A 7 8.75 -69.34 -18.60
N HIS A 8 8.99 -68.26 -19.35
CA HIS A 8 8.06 -67.44 -20.19
C HIS A 8 7.15 -66.44 -19.43
N TRP A 9 7.09 -65.13 -19.74
CA TRP A 9 6.96 -64.37 -21.01
C TRP A 9 5.57 -64.43 -21.65
N ILE A 10 4.89 -63.28 -21.77
CA ILE A 10 4.42 -62.67 -23.05
C ILE A 10 3.85 -61.26 -22.79
N LEU A 11 4.11 -60.35 -23.73
CA LEU A 11 3.61 -58.98 -23.80
C LEU A 11 2.78 -58.85 -25.09
N SER A 12 1.51 -58.46 -25.00
CA SER A 12 0.63 -58.02 -26.11
C SER A 12 -0.48 -57.14 -25.47
N ALA A 13 -0.56 -55.82 -25.67
CA ALA A 13 -0.75 -55.05 -26.91
C ALA A 13 -2.18 -55.10 -27.48
N MET A 14 -2.87 -53.94 -27.43
CA MET A 14 -3.79 -53.35 -28.44
C MET A 14 -4.96 -54.18 -29.02
N ALA A 15 -6.10 -53.61 -29.45
CA ALA A 15 -6.75 -52.29 -29.29
C ALA A 15 -8.14 -52.37 -29.98
N ALA A 16 -9.12 -51.56 -29.55
CA ALA A 16 -10.32 -51.13 -30.28
C ALA A 16 -11.18 -50.28 -29.31
N LEU A 17 -10.99 -48.96 -29.15
CA LEU A 17 -11.13 -47.86 -30.12
C LEU A 17 -12.59 -47.59 -30.54
N LEU A 18 -13.17 -46.57 -29.92
CA LEU A 18 -14.17 -45.69 -30.53
C LEU A 18 -13.77 -44.25 -30.16
N MET A 19 -13.51 -43.42 -31.17
CA MET A 19 -13.23 -41.99 -31.03
C MET A 19 -14.52 -41.18 -31.13
N VAL A 20 -14.64 -40.08 -30.38
CA VAL A 20 -15.18 -38.76 -30.80
C VAL A 20 -14.68 -37.67 -29.81
N SER A 21 -14.42 -36.45 -30.28
CA SER A 21 -14.04 -35.22 -29.54
C SER A 21 -15.17 -34.17 -29.59
N THR A 22 -15.20 -33.00 -28.93
CA THR A 22 -14.23 -32.13 -28.18
C THR A 22 -14.95 -31.57 -26.93
N GLY A 23 -14.37 -30.79 -26.01
CA GLY A 23 -13.03 -30.18 -25.88
C GLY A 23 -12.65 -30.01 -24.39
N CYS A 24 -11.39 -29.77 -24.01
CA CYS A 24 -10.66 -28.48 -24.07
C CYS A 24 -11.24 -27.42 -23.09
N GLY A 25 -10.46 -26.78 -22.22
CA GLY A 25 -9.00 -26.80 -22.06
C GLY A 25 -8.47 -27.42 -20.75
N GLU A 26 -7.19 -27.75 -20.74
CA GLU A 26 -6.39 -27.80 -19.51
C GLU A 26 -6.15 -26.35 -19.06
N ALA A 27 -6.30 -26.06 -17.77
CA ALA A 27 -5.76 -24.83 -17.19
C ALA A 27 -4.24 -25.02 -17.03
N THR A 28 -3.50 -24.76 -18.11
CA THR A 28 -2.04 -24.57 -18.07
C THR A 28 -1.73 -23.09 -18.02
N ASP A 29 -2.30 -22.41 -17.03
CA ASP A 29 -2.01 -21.02 -16.73
C ASP A 29 -0.96 -20.98 -15.61
N THR A 30 0.25 -21.44 -15.96
CA THR A 30 1.42 -20.71 -15.48
C THR A 30 1.49 -19.45 -16.33
N GLU A 31 0.69 -18.45 -15.98
CA GLU A 31 0.95 -17.09 -16.43
C GLU A 31 2.33 -16.73 -15.88
N GLU A 32 3.31 -16.62 -16.78
CA GLU A 32 4.49 -15.81 -16.48
C GLU A 32 3.96 -14.40 -16.14
N PRO A 33 4.50 -13.72 -15.12
CA PRO A 33 4.00 -12.40 -14.71
C PRO A 33 3.91 -11.50 -15.94
N ASN A 34 2.81 -10.74 -16.07
CA ASN A 34 2.49 -10.09 -17.33
C ASN A 34 3.61 -9.11 -17.73
N THR A 35 4.42 -9.54 -18.70
CA THR A 35 5.61 -8.84 -19.19
C THR A 35 5.31 -8.03 -20.44
N GLU A 36 4.04 -7.74 -20.73
CA GLU A 36 3.68 -6.67 -21.66
C GLU A 36 4.37 -5.38 -21.23
N ALA A 37 5.33 -4.95 -22.05
CA ALA A 37 6.08 -3.74 -21.81
C ALA A 37 5.12 -2.55 -21.88
N ILE A 38 4.89 -1.90 -20.74
CA ILE A 38 3.98 -0.77 -20.60
C ILE A 38 4.35 0.29 -21.64
N ASP A 39 3.44 0.55 -22.58
CA ASP A 39 3.63 1.62 -23.57
C ASP A 39 3.23 2.96 -22.97
N TYR A 40 4.16 3.54 -22.21
CA TYR A 40 3.98 4.85 -21.61
C TYR A 40 3.80 5.98 -22.65
N SER A 41 4.02 5.75 -23.95
CA SER A 41 4.03 6.82 -24.96
C SER A 41 2.66 7.46 -25.23
N GLU A 42 1.57 6.79 -24.85
CA GLU A 42 0.21 7.33 -24.89
C GLU A 42 -0.11 8.27 -23.71
N PHE A 43 0.67 8.20 -22.62
CA PHE A 43 0.45 9.03 -21.44
C PHE A 43 1.11 10.41 -21.54
N ARG A 44 0.36 11.45 -21.14
CA ARG A 44 0.83 12.83 -20.87
C ARG A 44 -0.15 13.50 -19.89
N PRO A 45 0.28 14.23 -18.85
CA PRO A 45 -0.64 15.04 -18.05
C PRO A 45 -1.40 16.07 -18.91
N PHE A 46 -2.53 16.57 -18.42
CA PHE A 46 -3.25 17.68 -19.06
C PHE A 46 -2.49 19.00 -18.88
N ASP A 47 -1.90 19.21 -17.70
CA ASP A 47 -0.96 20.30 -17.41
C ASP A 47 0.10 19.86 -16.37
N GLU A 48 1.36 19.74 -16.81
CA GLU A 48 2.54 19.37 -16.00
C GLU A 48 2.71 20.27 -14.75
N GLN A 49 2.19 21.50 -14.78
CA GLN A 49 2.29 22.43 -13.66
C GLN A 49 1.50 21.96 -12.43
N ASN A 50 0.43 21.18 -12.61
CA ASN A 50 -0.38 20.63 -11.51
C ASN A 50 0.38 19.54 -10.72
N MET A 51 1.16 18.71 -11.42
CA MET A 51 2.01 17.67 -10.81
C MET A 51 3.16 18.25 -9.98
N THR A 52 3.67 19.44 -10.34
CA THR A 52 4.94 19.99 -9.83
C THR A 52 5.01 20.02 -8.29
N ASN A 53 3.96 20.48 -7.61
CA ASN A 53 3.96 20.55 -6.14
C ASN A 53 3.87 19.18 -5.47
N GLN A 54 3.29 18.17 -6.14
CA GLN A 54 3.19 16.81 -5.59
C GLN A 54 4.54 16.09 -5.73
N LEU A 55 5.20 16.28 -6.86
CA LEU A 55 6.57 15.79 -7.10
C LEU A 55 7.56 16.35 -6.07
N ALA A 56 7.44 17.63 -5.68
CA ALA A 56 8.25 18.24 -4.63
C ALA A 56 7.95 17.68 -3.22
N ARG A 57 6.69 17.29 -2.95
CA ARG A 57 6.29 16.62 -1.70
C ARG A 57 6.81 15.18 -1.62
N LEU A 58 6.81 14.44 -2.74
CA LEU A 58 7.45 13.12 -2.81
C LEU A 58 8.97 13.20 -2.65
N GLU A 59 9.62 14.22 -3.24
CA GLU A 59 11.05 14.49 -2.99
C GLU A 59 11.32 14.75 -1.51
N SER A 60 10.48 15.56 -0.85
CA SER A 60 10.59 15.83 0.59
C SER A 60 10.44 14.55 1.42
N HIS A 61 9.50 13.66 1.09
CA HIS A 61 9.40 12.33 1.72
C HIS A 61 10.63 11.46 1.47
N ALA A 62 11.15 11.41 0.25
CA ALA A 62 12.34 10.63 -0.07
C ALA A 62 13.58 11.12 0.71
N GLU A 63 13.70 12.44 0.92
CA GLU A 63 14.71 13.04 1.80
C GLU A 63 14.47 12.69 3.27
N ILE A 64 13.24 12.79 3.79
CA ILE A 64 12.87 12.36 5.16
C ILE A 64 13.21 10.87 5.40
N VAL A 65 12.87 9.98 4.46
CA VAL A 65 13.16 8.53 4.52
C VAL A 65 14.66 8.25 4.45
N THR A 66 15.44 9.13 3.84
CA THR A 66 16.90 9.04 3.82
C THR A 66 17.49 9.54 5.15
N LEU A 67 17.05 10.70 5.63
CA LEU A 67 17.53 11.33 6.87
C LEU A 67 17.19 10.49 8.10
N ARG A 68 15.97 9.95 8.23
CA ARG A 68 15.60 9.13 9.41
C ARG A 68 16.53 7.92 9.61
N LYS A 69 17.12 7.39 8.53
CA LYS A 69 18.06 6.26 8.57
C LYS A 69 19.47 6.65 9.03
N THR A 70 19.75 7.95 9.19
CA THR A 70 21.00 8.47 9.76
C THR A 70 20.85 8.95 11.21
N ALA A 71 19.64 8.89 11.76
CA ALA A 71 19.36 9.24 13.14
C ALA A 71 19.95 8.21 14.12
N THR A 72 20.60 8.70 15.17
CA THR A 72 21.08 7.98 16.35
C THR A 72 20.75 8.81 17.59
N THR A 73 20.79 8.23 18.79
CA THR A 73 20.46 8.98 20.02
C THR A 73 21.33 10.23 20.24
N GLU A 74 22.53 10.29 19.66
CA GLU A 74 23.44 11.42 19.76
C GLU A 74 23.15 12.57 18.79
N ASN A 75 22.48 12.32 17.66
CA ASN A 75 22.18 13.33 16.65
C ASN A 75 20.67 13.54 16.39
N ALA A 76 19.79 12.78 17.06
CA ALA A 76 18.36 12.74 16.75
C ALA A 76 17.71 14.14 16.75
N ALA A 77 18.01 15.00 17.74
CA ALA A 77 17.48 16.36 17.78
C ALA A 77 17.87 17.23 16.55
N GLU A 78 19.02 16.99 15.91
CA GLU A 78 19.43 17.68 14.67
C GLU A 78 18.72 17.06 13.45
N VAL A 79 18.70 15.73 13.36
CA VAL A 79 18.11 15.01 12.22
C VAL A 79 16.59 15.20 12.18
N TYR A 80 15.90 15.15 13.32
CA TYR A 80 14.46 15.35 13.38
C TYR A 80 14.05 16.81 13.19
N GLY A 81 14.90 17.79 13.53
CA GLY A 81 14.69 19.18 13.12
C GLY A 81 14.76 19.35 11.60
N GLN A 82 15.67 18.65 10.91
CA GLN A 82 15.71 18.64 9.44
C GLN A 82 14.49 17.92 8.82
N ILE A 83 13.96 16.90 9.49
CA ILE A 83 12.72 16.23 9.08
C ILE A 83 11.51 17.15 9.30
N GLU A 84 11.46 17.93 10.38
CA GLU A 84 10.44 18.97 10.62
C GLU A 84 10.47 20.03 9.51
N ASP A 85 11.64 20.61 9.21
CA ASP A 85 11.83 21.56 8.10
C ASP A 85 11.32 21.00 6.74
N LEU A 86 11.56 19.72 6.46
CA LEU A 86 11.08 19.03 5.25
C LEU A 86 9.58 18.69 5.28
N TYR A 87 9.01 18.50 6.47
CA TYR A 87 7.58 18.25 6.64
C TYR A 87 6.75 19.54 6.51
N GLU A 88 7.31 20.69 6.87
CA GLU A 88 6.71 22.00 6.56
C GLU A 88 6.96 22.43 5.10
N ALA A 89 7.97 21.88 4.43
CA ALA A 89 8.32 22.24 3.05
C ALA A 89 7.17 21.96 2.06
N TYR A 90 6.98 22.88 1.11
CA TYR A 90 5.93 22.83 0.09
C TYR A 90 4.50 22.64 0.66
N ASP A 91 4.26 23.13 1.89
CA ASP A 91 3.01 22.95 2.62
C ASP A 91 2.61 21.46 2.77
N LEU A 92 3.59 20.56 2.94
CA LEU A 92 3.33 19.12 3.06
C LEU A 92 2.47 18.81 4.29
N ASN A 93 2.85 19.26 5.49
CA ASN A 93 2.07 19.13 6.73
C ASN A 93 0.63 19.66 6.56
N ALA A 94 0.46 20.88 6.05
CA ALA A 94 -0.86 21.47 5.81
C ALA A 94 -1.68 20.70 4.77
N LYS A 95 -1.02 20.02 3.81
CA LYS A 95 -1.69 19.08 2.89
C LYS A 95 -2.05 17.76 3.54
N VAL A 96 -1.25 17.23 4.47
CA VAL A 96 -1.62 16.04 5.28
C VAL A 96 -2.83 16.37 6.14
N ALA A 97 -2.74 17.41 6.98
CA ALA A 97 -3.81 17.87 7.87
C ALA A 97 -5.13 18.12 7.13
N GLY A 98 -5.06 18.63 5.89
CA GLY A 98 -6.22 18.91 5.05
C GLY A 98 -6.78 17.73 4.23
N ARG A 99 -6.39 16.47 4.48
CA ARG A 99 -6.97 15.30 3.79
C ARG A 99 -8.22 14.73 4.48
N THR A 100 -9.16 14.32 3.64
CA THR A 100 -10.32 13.50 3.95
C THR A 100 -10.13 12.08 3.41
N ASP A 101 -10.88 11.13 3.96
CA ASP A 101 -10.96 9.75 3.46
C ASP A 101 -12.24 9.56 2.63
N ASP A 102 -12.21 9.95 1.36
CA ASP A 102 -13.41 10.02 0.52
C ASP A 102 -13.93 8.64 0.05
N HIS A 103 -13.32 7.52 0.48
CA HIS A 103 -13.80 6.17 0.17
C HIS A 103 -15.10 5.82 0.90
N LEU A 104 -15.41 6.52 2.01
CA LEU A 104 -16.53 6.20 2.92
C LEU A 104 -17.63 7.26 2.85
N ASP A 105 -18.36 7.30 1.72
CA ASP A 105 -19.46 8.25 1.45
C ASP A 105 -20.75 8.01 2.28
N THR A 106 -20.61 7.39 3.48
CA THR A 106 -21.71 7.06 4.40
C THR A 106 -21.36 7.38 5.85
N GLU A 107 -22.31 7.96 6.60
CA GLU A 107 -22.13 8.43 7.98
C GLU A 107 -21.46 7.39 8.90
N GLY A 108 -20.18 7.64 9.23
CA GLY A 108 -19.30 6.80 10.04
C GLY A 108 -18.14 7.62 10.62
N TRP A 109 -17.36 7.01 11.51
CA TRP A 109 -16.21 7.67 12.14
C TRP A 109 -15.06 7.87 11.12
N GLY A 110 -14.32 8.99 11.22
CA GLY A 110 -13.00 9.15 10.60
C GLY A 110 -12.90 10.02 9.34
N HIS A 111 -13.93 10.09 8.48
CA HIS A 111 -13.85 10.75 7.16
C HIS A 111 -13.32 12.19 7.19
N GLU A 112 -13.85 13.04 8.09
CA GLU A 112 -13.52 14.48 8.12
C GLU A 112 -12.15 14.79 8.75
N ASN A 113 -11.59 13.88 9.57
CA ASN A 113 -10.45 14.16 10.45
C ASN A 113 -9.24 13.23 10.21
N VAL A 114 -9.26 12.37 9.17
CA VAL A 114 -8.14 11.45 8.88
C VAL A 114 -6.82 12.20 8.68
N GLY A 115 -6.86 13.36 8.02
CA GLY A 115 -5.71 14.23 7.80
C GLY A 115 -5.15 14.81 9.10
N GLU A 116 -6.02 15.36 9.96
CA GLU A 116 -5.63 15.88 11.28
C GLU A 116 -5.03 14.79 12.18
N PHE A 117 -5.56 13.56 12.12
CA PHE A 117 -4.98 12.41 12.80
C PHE A 117 -3.57 12.11 12.28
N TRP A 118 -3.36 11.98 10.96
CA TRP A 118 -2.03 11.68 10.42
C TRP A 118 -1.02 12.79 10.66
N ASP A 119 -1.41 14.07 10.53
CA ASP A 119 -0.57 15.22 10.86
C ASP A 119 -0.18 15.23 12.35
N GLY A 120 -1.13 14.93 13.23
CA GLY A 120 -0.88 14.75 14.66
C GLY A 120 0.10 13.61 14.96
N GLN A 121 -0.10 12.42 14.37
CA GLN A 121 0.77 11.26 14.59
C GLN A 121 2.19 11.47 14.02
N ILE A 122 2.32 12.10 12.84
CA ILE A 122 3.62 12.45 12.24
C ILE A 122 4.32 13.51 13.10
N THR A 123 3.63 14.57 13.50
CA THR A 123 4.19 15.64 14.36
C THR A 123 4.62 15.09 15.73
N ASN A 124 3.82 14.22 16.35
CA ASN A 124 4.17 13.56 17.60
C ASN A 124 5.37 12.62 17.42
N ALA A 125 5.48 11.90 16.30
CA ALA A 125 6.64 11.09 15.97
C ALA A 125 7.91 11.94 15.75
N ILE A 126 7.80 13.11 15.09
CA ILE A 126 8.92 14.06 14.95
C ILE A 126 9.40 14.53 16.33
N ALA A 127 8.47 14.93 17.21
CA ALA A 127 8.79 15.35 18.58
C ALA A 127 9.39 14.21 19.42
N MET A 128 8.87 12.97 19.29
CA MET A 128 9.41 11.78 19.95
C MET A 128 10.83 11.47 19.47
N GLY A 129 11.07 11.50 18.16
CA GLY A 129 12.39 11.29 17.57
C GLY A 129 13.40 12.33 18.05
N ALA A 130 13.03 13.62 18.01
CA ALA A 130 13.88 14.71 18.48
C ALA A 130 14.22 14.62 19.99
N ALA A 131 13.29 14.10 20.81
CA ALA A 131 13.47 13.89 22.24
C ALA A 131 13.99 12.48 22.63
N GLY A 132 14.21 11.60 21.65
CA GLY A 132 14.36 10.15 21.83
C GLY A 132 15.43 9.77 22.85
N ALA A 133 15.03 9.06 23.90
CA ALA A 133 15.93 8.66 24.99
C ALA A 133 16.68 7.35 24.68
N THR A 134 16.18 6.57 23.74
CA THR A 134 16.70 5.25 23.34
C THR A 134 16.74 5.11 21.82
N GLU A 135 17.55 4.16 21.33
CA GLU A 135 17.61 3.81 19.90
C GLU A 135 16.25 3.37 19.36
N ALA A 136 15.42 2.74 20.20
CA ALA A 136 14.08 2.32 19.84
C ALA A 136 13.11 3.49 19.66
N ASP A 137 13.12 4.51 20.53
CA ASP A 137 12.25 5.69 20.36
C ASP A 137 12.54 6.39 19.02
N VAL A 138 13.83 6.52 18.68
CA VAL A 138 14.32 7.07 17.41
C VAL A 138 13.89 6.22 16.21
N ALA A 139 13.98 4.88 16.33
CA ALA A 139 13.60 3.97 15.26
C ALA A 139 12.08 3.90 15.05
N TRP A 140 11.30 3.85 16.14
CA TRP A 140 9.84 3.84 16.13
C TRP A 140 9.28 5.13 15.50
N ALA A 141 9.75 6.29 15.95
CA ALA A 141 9.41 7.59 15.36
C ALA A 141 9.67 7.62 13.85
N GLY A 142 10.81 7.09 13.41
CA GLY A 142 11.16 7.02 12.01
C GLY A 142 10.19 6.17 11.17
N GLN A 143 9.63 5.10 11.74
CA GLN A 143 8.64 4.29 11.02
C GLN A 143 7.28 4.95 10.93
N VAL A 144 6.80 5.58 12.02
CA VAL A 144 5.51 6.30 11.99
C VAL A 144 5.52 7.41 10.93
N ILE A 145 6.61 8.17 10.82
CA ILE A 145 6.74 9.23 9.80
C ILE A 145 6.77 8.66 8.38
N ASP A 146 7.58 7.64 8.11
CA ASP A 146 7.68 7.05 6.77
C ASP A 146 6.36 6.43 6.33
N LYS A 147 5.78 5.55 7.15
CA LYS A 147 4.54 4.85 6.79
C LYS A 147 3.34 5.80 6.78
N GLY A 148 3.28 6.76 7.70
CA GLY A 148 2.22 7.78 7.73
C GLY A 148 2.24 8.66 6.48
N LEU A 149 3.43 9.04 5.98
CA LEU A 149 3.56 9.76 4.70
C LEU A 149 3.18 8.87 3.50
N GLN A 150 3.53 7.58 3.50
CA GLN A 150 3.08 6.64 2.46
C GLN A 150 1.55 6.50 2.43
N VAL A 151 0.91 6.40 3.59
CA VAL A 151 -0.56 6.40 3.75
C VAL A 151 -1.18 7.71 3.25
N PHE A 152 -0.61 8.86 3.60
CA PHE A 152 -1.06 10.15 3.08
C PHE A 152 -1.01 10.23 1.54
N PHE A 153 0.02 9.67 0.91
CA PHE A 153 0.09 9.62 -0.55
C PHE A 153 -0.99 8.73 -1.14
N TYR A 154 -1.29 7.58 -0.52
CA TYR A 154 -2.40 6.71 -0.94
C TYR A 154 -3.74 7.48 -0.93
N TYR A 155 -4.11 8.07 0.21
CA TYR A 155 -5.33 8.86 0.33
C TYR A 155 -5.37 10.02 -0.67
N SER A 156 -4.22 10.67 -0.89
CA SER A 156 -4.10 11.76 -1.86
C SER A 156 -4.34 11.33 -3.30
N VAL A 157 -4.06 10.08 -3.71
CA VAL A 157 -4.42 9.62 -5.06
C VAL A 157 -5.94 9.51 -5.20
N TYR A 158 -6.62 8.85 -4.26
CA TYR A 158 -8.07 8.67 -4.32
C TYR A 158 -8.82 10.01 -4.23
N HIS A 159 -8.50 10.84 -3.24
CA HIS A 159 -9.12 12.15 -3.01
C HIS A 159 -9.11 13.03 -4.27
N GLU A 160 -7.99 13.06 -4.98
CA GLU A 160 -7.85 13.88 -6.18
C GLU A 160 -8.59 13.25 -7.38
N LEU A 161 -8.69 11.92 -7.47
CA LEU A 161 -9.51 11.23 -8.49
C LEU A 161 -11.02 11.37 -8.24
N TYR A 162 -11.49 11.31 -6.99
CA TYR A 162 -12.90 11.44 -6.61
C TYR A 162 -13.55 12.72 -7.15
N LEU A 163 -12.78 13.81 -7.25
CA LEU A 163 -13.24 15.10 -7.77
C LEU A 163 -13.46 15.15 -9.28
N LYS A 164 -13.05 14.13 -10.04
CA LYS A 164 -13.22 13.95 -11.50
C LYS A 164 -12.87 15.18 -12.36
N LYS A 165 -11.77 15.87 -12.04
CA LYS A 165 -11.26 17.05 -12.78
C LYS A 165 -9.93 16.75 -13.42
N ARG A 166 -9.63 17.35 -14.57
CA ARG A 166 -8.31 17.18 -15.24
C ARG A 166 -7.14 17.64 -14.38
N LYS A 167 -7.30 18.75 -13.64
CA LYS A 167 -6.29 19.22 -12.70
C LYS A 167 -6.02 18.21 -11.57
N ASN A 168 -7.07 17.73 -10.92
CA ASN A 168 -6.93 16.82 -9.78
C ASN A 168 -6.43 15.45 -10.23
N PHE A 169 -6.85 14.99 -11.42
CA PHE A 169 -6.23 13.87 -12.11
C PHE A 169 -4.70 14.05 -12.25
N ASP A 170 -4.22 15.19 -12.77
CA ASP A 170 -2.77 15.47 -12.82
C ASP A 170 -2.14 15.45 -11.40
N GLU A 171 -2.80 15.98 -10.37
CA GLU A 171 -2.31 15.91 -8.98
C GLU A 171 -2.21 14.44 -8.48
N ALA A 172 -3.19 13.57 -8.80
CA ALA A 172 -3.18 12.15 -8.45
C ALA A 172 -1.99 11.40 -9.07
N TYR A 173 -1.65 11.66 -10.33
CA TYR A 173 -0.43 11.13 -10.97
C TYR A 173 0.84 11.61 -10.28
N GLY A 174 0.84 12.90 -9.90
CA GLY A 174 1.91 13.50 -9.13
C GLY A 174 2.12 12.78 -7.79
N TYR A 175 1.06 12.34 -7.12
CA TYR A 175 1.10 11.61 -5.85
C TYR A 175 1.45 10.12 -5.97
N PHE A 176 0.96 9.42 -7.01
CA PHE A 176 1.39 8.04 -7.29
C PHE A 176 2.89 7.98 -7.65
N GLY A 177 3.43 9.10 -8.15
CA GLY A 177 4.86 9.33 -8.35
C GLY A 177 5.34 8.99 -9.76
N LEU A 178 4.57 9.43 -10.74
CA LEU A 178 4.86 9.23 -12.15
C LEU A 178 5.58 10.44 -12.74
N ASN A 179 6.51 10.20 -13.66
CA ASN A 179 7.08 11.25 -14.50
C ASN A 179 6.04 11.76 -15.51
N PHE A 180 6.30 12.90 -16.15
CA PHE A 180 5.41 13.47 -17.18
C PHE A 180 5.23 12.58 -18.42
N ASP A 181 6.16 11.64 -18.65
CA ASP A 181 6.07 10.61 -19.68
C ASP A 181 5.44 9.31 -19.20
N GLY A 182 4.94 9.25 -17.96
CA GLY A 182 4.26 8.09 -17.39
C GLY A 182 5.19 7.07 -16.75
N THR A 183 6.52 7.19 -16.87
CA THR A 183 7.43 6.23 -16.23
C THR A 183 7.45 6.39 -14.70
N PRO A 184 7.64 5.31 -13.91
CA PRO A 184 7.91 5.42 -12.48
C PRO A 184 9.12 6.31 -12.18
N ARG A 185 9.04 7.09 -11.10
CA ARG A 185 10.12 8.00 -10.69
C ARG A 185 10.96 7.40 -9.56
N ASP A 186 12.28 7.58 -9.59
CA ASP A 186 13.19 7.04 -8.55
C ASP A 186 12.79 7.46 -7.12
N ALA A 187 12.23 8.67 -6.96
CA ALA A 187 11.75 9.23 -5.69
C ALA A 187 10.26 8.94 -5.39
N ALA A 188 9.61 7.99 -6.09
CA ALA A 188 8.21 7.65 -5.92
C ALA A 188 7.99 6.47 -4.95
N PRO A 189 7.62 6.70 -3.68
CA PRO A 189 7.33 5.61 -2.74
C PRO A 189 6.22 4.67 -3.24
N LEU A 190 5.08 5.18 -3.72
CA LEU A 190 3.94 4.32 -4.10
C LEU A 190 4.23 3.44 -5.32
N ALA A 191 4.70 4.04 -6.43
CA ALA A 191 5.06 3.27 -7.62
C ALA A 191 6.19 2.26 -7.33
N ASN A 192 7.21 2.62 -6.55
CA ASN A 192 8.29 1.69 -6.19
C ASN A 192 7.83 0.58 -5.23
N ASN A 193 6.93 0.88 -4.28
CA ASN A 193 6.33 -0.11 -3.40
C ASN A 193 5.52 -1.13 -4.22
N ALA A 194 4.69 -0.67 -5.18
CA ALA A 194 3.92 -1.55 -6.05
C ALA A 194 4.83 -2.50 -6.86
N VAL A 195 5.89 -1.98 -7.50
CA VAL A 195 6.91 -2.81 -8.19
C VAL A 195 7.56 -3.83 -7.24
N ALA A 196 7.85 -3.43 -5.99
CA ALA A 196 8.42 -4.34 -5.00
C ALA A 196 7.43 -5.44 -4.57
N ARG A 197 6.12 -5.14 -4.50
CA ARG A 197 5.08 -6.13 -4.18
C ARG A 197 4.87 -7.13 -5.33
N GLU A 198 4.88 -6.68 -6.59
CA GLU A 198 4.85 -7.58 -7.76
C GLU A 198 5.98 -8.61 -7.70
N ALA A 199 7.20 -8.16 -7.43
CA ALA A 199 8.38 -9.02 -7.39
C ALA A 199 8.39 -10.01 -6.20
N GLU A 200 7.79 -9.64 -5.06
CA GLU A 200 7.81 -10.44 -3.83
C GLU A 200 6.62 -11.40 -3.72
N TYR A 201 5.41 -10.94 -4.02
CA TYR A 201 4.16 -11.71 -3.89
C TYR A 201 3.70 -12.35 -5.21
N GLY A 202 4.42 -12.10 -6.32
CA GLY A 202 4.08 -12.64 -7.65
C GLY A 202 2.86 -11.96 -8.29
N LEU A 203 2.54 -10.76 -7.84
CA LEU A 203 1.38 -9.98 -8.28
C LEU A 203 1.67 -9.24 -9.60
N THR A 204 0.63 -8.70 -10.20
CA THR A 204 0.72 -7.75 -11.32
C THR A 204 -0.18 -6.55 -11.01
N LEU A 205 0.40 -5.52 -10.40
CA LEU A 205 -0.30 -4.35 -9.85
C LEU A 205 -0.01 -3.09 -10.67
N VAL A 206 1.23 -2.92 -11.12
CA VAL A 206 1.75 -1.69 -11.71
C VAL A 206 1.17 -1.49 -13.10
N THR A 207 1.29 -2.47 -13.99
CA THR A 207 0.72 -2.39 -15.36
C THR A 207 -0.79 -2.12 -15.35
N PRO A 208 -1.63 -2.80 -14.55
CA PRO A 208 -3.06 -2.52 -14.51
C PRO A 208 -3.42 -1.17 -13.89
N ILE A 209 -2.71 -0.71 -12.85
CA ILE A 209 -2.87 0.66 -12.32
C ILE A 209 -2.60 1.69 -13.42
N PHE A 210 -1.49 1.54 -14.17
CA PHE A 210 -1.14 2.41 -15.29
C PHE A 210 -2.19 2.44 -16.40
N ASN A 211 -2.71 1.26 -16.78
CA ASN A 211 -3.72 1.17 -17.82
C ASN A 211 -5.02 1.86 -17.40
N SER A 212 -5.51 1.64 -16.17
CA SER A 212 -6.69 2.35 -15.68
C SER A 212 -6.48 3.85 -15.50
N PHE A 213 -5.27 4.27 -15.15
CA PHE A 213 -4.88 5.68 -15.20
C PHE A 213 -5.05 6.26 -16.63
N ILE A 214 -4.61 5.55 -17.68
CA ILE A 214 -4.81 5.93 -19.09
C ILE A 214 -6.31 5.92 -19.49
N GLU A 215 -7.09 4.94 -19.04
CA GLU A 215 -8.54 4.87 -19.28
C GLU A 215 -9.29 6.08 -18.70
N ALA A 216 -9.06 6.39 -17.42
CA ALA A 216 -9.59 7.57 -16.75
C ALA A 216 -9.16 8.88 -17.46
N ARG A 217 -7.96 8.92 -18.02
CA ARG A 217 -7.49 10.03 -18.88
C ARG A 217 -8.37 10.21 -20.10
N TYR A 218 -8.69 9.12 -20.80
CA TYR A 218 -9.45 9.17 -22.04
C TYR A 218 -10.91 9.58 -21.79
N ALA A 219 -11.52 9.11 -20.69
CA ALA A 219 -12.82 9.61 -20.24
C ALA A 219 -12.79 11.14 -20.00
N LEU A 220 -11.81 11.65 -19.23
CA LEU A 220 -11.63 13.09 -19.01
C LEU A 220 -11.33 13.89 -20.29
N ALA A 221 -10.63 13.30 -21.26
CA ALA A 221 -10.27 13.95 -22.53
C ALA A 221 -11.45 14.02 -23.51
N ASN A 222 -12.26 12.96 -23.57
CA ASN A 222 -13.46 12.85 -24.42
C ASN A 222 -14.67 13.58 -23.81
N GLY A 223 -14.74 13.67 -22.48
CA GLY A 223 -15.75 14.42 -21.75
C GLY A 223 -15.61 15.94 -21.90
N THR A 224 -16.59 16.67 -21.36
CA THR A 224 -16.64 18.14 -21.43
C THR A 224 -15.87 18.85 -20.30
N ALA A 225 -15.21 18.11 -19.42
CA ALA A 225 -14.44 18.66 -18.31
C ALA A 225 -13.27 19.53 -18.81
N SER A 226 -13.15 20.75 -18.30
CA SER A 226 -11.94 21.57 -18.39
C SER A 226 -10.98 21.23 -17.25
N ASN A 227 -10.01 22.11 -16.94
CA ASN A 227 -9.14 21.91 -15.78
C ASN A 227 -9.89 22.02 -14.45
N ASP A 228 -10.92 22.87 -14.39
CA ASP A 228 -11.68 23.16 -13.16
C ASP A 228 -13.10 22.56 -13.15
N ASP A 229 -13.67 22.23 -14.32
CA ASP A 229 -15.00 21.61 -14.42
C ASP A 229 -14.94 20.12 -14.06
N VAL A 230 -15.93 19.67 -13.27
CA VAL A 230 -16.14 18.27 -12.88
C VAL A 230 -16.70 17.48 -14.06
N LEU A 231 -16.12 16.32 -14.37
CA LEU A 231 -16.71 15.32 -15.26
C LEU A 231 -18.01 14.79 -14.63
N GLY A 232 -19.05 14.64 -15.43
CA GLY A 232 -20.33 14.08 -14.97
C GLY A 232 -20.25 12.59 -14.64
N GLU A 233 -21.41 11.94 -14.59
CA GLU A 233 -21.48 10.46 -14.57
C GLU A 233 -20.79 9.90 -15.82
N ASP A 234 -19.75 9.09 -15.61
CA ASP A 234 -18.96 8.46 -16.68
C ASP A 234 -18.50 7.08 -16.19
N ALA A 235 -19.09 6.03 -16.75
CA ALA A 235 -18.86 4.66 -16.30
C ALA A 235 -17.46 4.13 -16.65
N GLU A 236 -16.77 4.71 -17.63
CA GLU A 236 -15.39 4.33 -17.97
C GLU A 236 -14.42 4.95 -16.95
N TYR A 237 -14.64 6.22 -16.58
CA TYR A 237 -13.91 6.87 -15.49
C TYR A 237 -14.12 6.14 -14.15
N ASP A 238 -15.37 5.82 -13.81
CA ASP A 238 -15.72 5.22 -12.52
C ASP A 238 -15.17 3.79 -12.37
N ALA A 239 -15.19 3.00 -13.45
CA ALA A 239 -14.56 1.68 -13.47
C ALA A 239 -13.02 1.76 -13.35
N ALA A 240 -12.40 2.71 -14.05
CA ALA A 240 -10.96 2.93 -13.98
C ALA A 240 -10.51 3.39 -12.59
N MET A 241 -11.22 4.34 -11.98
CA MET A 241 -10.95 4.81 -10.61
C MET A 241 -11.08 3.67 -9.59
N ALA A 242 -12.15 2.86 -9.68
CA ALA A 242 -12.35 1.71 -8.79
C ALA A 242 -11.25 0.65 -8.93
N ASN A 243 -10.69 0.46 -10.13
CA ASN A 243 -9.58 -0.48 -10.34
C ASN A 243 -8.24 0.07 -9.81
N ILE A 244 -7.96 1.37 -9.98
CA ILE A 244 -6.79 2.03 -9.38
C ILE A 244 -6.82 1.87 -7.85
N ASP A 245 -7.97 2.21 -7.24
CA ASP A 245 -8.19 2.12 -5.81
C ASP A 245 -7.95 0.70 -5.27
N ARG A 246 -8.69 -0.28 -5.79
CA ARG A 246 -8.58 -1.70 -5.40
C ARG A 246 -7.14 -2.24 -5.52
N LEU A 247 -6.42 -1.89 -6.58
CA LEU A 247 -5.03 -2.33 -6.77
C LEU A 247 -4.06 -1.62 -5.81
N MET A 248 -4.33 -0.37 -5.44
CA MET A 248 -3.55 0.35 -4.44
C MET A 248 -3.85 -0.16 -3.01
N LEU A 249 -5.10 -0.50 -2.70
CA LEU A 249 -5.50 -1.21 -1.47
C LEU A 249 -4.80 -2.57 -1.34
N SER A 250 -4.82 -3.38 -2.41
CA SER A 250 -4.06 -4.65 -2.48
C SER A 250 -2.55 -4.40 -2.26
N ALA A 251 -1.96 -3.42 -2.94
CA ALA A 251 -0.55 -3.07 -2.77
C ALA A 251 -0.19 -2.71 -1.32
N LEU A 252 -1.03 -1.92 -0.64
CA LEU A 252 -0.86 -1.57 0.77
C LEU A 252 -1.08 -2.78 1.69
N GLY A 253 -2.09 -3.62 1.44
CA GLY A 253 -2.38 -4.79 2.26
C GLY A 253 -1.26 -5.83 2.20
N HIS A 254 -0.73 -6.12 1.00
CA HIS A 254 0.49 -6.92 0.84
C HIS A 254 1.73 -6.26 1.42
N TYR A 255 1.72 -4.93 1.57
CA TYR A 255 2.80 -4.23 2.25
C TYR A 255 2.72 -4.36 3.79
N ALA A 256 1.53 -4.25 4.39
CA ALA A 256 1.31 -4.55 5.81
C ALA A 256 1.61 -6.03 6.13
N LEU A 257 1.15 -6.95 5.26
CA LEU A 257 1.40 -8.39 5.37
C LEU A 257 2.90 -8.73 5.37
N HIS A 258 3.70 -8.06 4.54
CA HIS A 258 5.15 -8.26 4.48
C HIS A 258 5.83 -7.98 5.82
N GLU A 259 5.45 -6.88 6.49
CA GLU A 259 6.05 -6.54 7.77
C GLU A 259 5.72 -7.60 8.84
N VAL A 260 4.57 -8.30 8.72
CA VAL A 260 4.24 -9.49 9.54
C VAL A 260 5.00 -10.75 9.09
N ASP A 261 5.14 -11.00 7.79
CA ASP A 261 5.87 -12.16 7.22
C ASP A 261 7.37 -12.16 7.60
N VAL A 262 8.00 -10.99 7.72
CA VAL A 262 9.42 -10.84 8.08
C VAL A 262 9.65 -10.53 9.58
N LEU A 263 8.61 -10.70 10.40
CA LEU A 263 8.67 -10.49 11.85
C LEU A 263 9.51 -11.58 12.54
N THR A 264 10.38 -11.15 13.44
CA THR A 264 11.24 -11.97 14.30
C THR A 264 11.24 -11.41 15.72
N GLU A 265 11.65 -12.22 16.70
CA GLU A 265 11.79 -11.76 18.10
C GLU A 265 12.72 -10.53 18.24
N GLU A 266 13.70 -10.36 17.33
CA GLU A 266 14.67 -9.26 17.37
C GLU A 266 14.16 -7.94 16.76
N ASN A 267 13.03 -7.94 16.04
CA ASN A 267 12.49 -6.75 15.34
C ASN A 267 10.96 -6.57 15.48
N ALA A 268 10.33 -7.31 16.40
CA ALA A 268 8.88 -7.43 16.49
C ALA A 268 8.17 -6.08 16.73
N ASP A 269 8.73 -5.23 17.60
CA ASP A 269 8.19 -3.90 17.90
C ASP A 269 8.21 -2.98 16.67
N ILE A 270 9.33 -2.94 15.95
CA ILE A 270 9.50 -2.17 14.71
C ILE A 270 8.53 -2.64 13.62
N LYS A 271 8.48 -3.96 13.38
CA LYS A 271 7.65 -4.54 12.32
C LYS A 271 6.16 -4.37 12.59
N ILE A 272 5.75 -4.39 13.85
CA ILE A 272 4.38 -4.13 14.25
C ILE A 272 4.01 -2.66 14.11
N ILE A 273 4.90 -1.69 14.35
CA ILE A 273 4.62 -0.29 13.97
C ILE A 273 4.43 -0.17 12.46
N GLU A 274 5.35 -0.74 11.67
CA GLU A 274 5.27 -0.64 10.20
C GLU A 274 3.94 -1.22 9.70
N ALA A 275 3.56 -2.41 10.18
CA ALA A 275 2.26 -3.04 9.87
C ALA A 275 1.06 -2.22 10.38
N ARG A 276 1.07 -1.72 11.64
CA ARG A 276 0.00 -0.92 12.24
C ARG A 276 -0.31 0.32 11.42
N VAL A 277 0.70 1.09 11.05
CA VAL A 277 0.51 2.37 10.36
C VAL A 277 -0.09 2.16 8.97
N ILE A 278 0.36 1.15 8.23
CA ILE A 278 -0.20 0.80 6.92
C ILE A 278 -1.62 0.25 7.09
N TRP A 279 -1.83 -0.64 8.07
CA TRP A 279 -3.12 -1.29 8.29
C TRP A 279 -4.21 -0.33 8.76
N ASP A 280 -3.89 0.68 9.56
CA ASP A 280 -4.89 1.63 10.07
C ASP A 280 -5.60 2.39 8.93
N ALA A 281 -4.91 2.57 7.80
CA ALA A 281 -5.46 3.14 6.58
C ALA A 281 -6.40 2.17 5.83
N LEU A 282 -6.14 0.87 5.93
CA LEU A 282 -6.92 -0.19 5.29
C LEU A 282 -8.11 -0.62 6.13
N ALA A 283 -8.03 -0.49 7.46
CA ALA A 283 -9.00 -1.01 8.40
C ALA A 283 -10.46 -0.62 8.06
N PRO A 284 -10.79 0.63 7.67
CA PRO A 284 -12.18 0.98 7.32
C PRO A 284 -12.69 0.24 6.07
N TYR A 285 -11.81 0.00 5.08
CA TYR A 285 -12.16 -0.80 3.91
C TYR A 285 -12.28 -2.28 4.29
N ALA A 286 -11.33 -2.81 5.05
CA ALA A 286 -11.31 -4.20 5.50
C ALA A 286 -12.57 -4.54 6.33
N GLU A 287 -13.00 -3.65 7.22
CA GLU A 287 -14.25 -3.78 7.99
C GLU A 287 -15.50 -3.85 7.11
N SER A 288 -15.50 -3.17 5.95
CA SER A 288 -16.62 -3.22 4.99
C SER A 288 -16.71 -4.55 4.23
N VAL A 289 -15.61 -5.30 4.20
CA VAL A 289 -15.45 -6.57 3.47
C VAL A 289 -15.62 -7.78 4.40
N ASP A 290 -14.84 -7.83 5.48
CA ASP A 290 -14.95 -8.82 6.56
C ASP A 290 -14.59 -8.16 7.90
N ALA A 291 -15.61 -7.76 8.66
CA ALA A 291 -15.46 -7.13 9.97
C ALA A 291 -14.86 -8.06 11.04
N ASP A 292 -15.08 -9.38 10.96
CA ASP A 292 -14.54 -10.34 11.94
C ASP A 292 -13.03 -10.53 11.69
N ALA A 293 -12.62 -10.65 10.42
CA ALA A 293 -11.20 -10.71 10.04
C ALA A 293 -10.50 -9.37 10.33
N ALA A 294 -11.12 -8.23 10.01
CA ALA A 294 -10.54 -6.91 10.25
C ALA A 294 -10.30 -6.69 11.76
N GLN A 295 -11.27 -7.03 12.60
CA GLN A 295 -11.09 -7.01 14.06
C GLN A 295 -9.98 -7.96 14.53
N ALA A 296 -9.87 -9.16 13.95
CA ALA A 296 -8.79 -10.10 14.30
C ALA A 296 -7.38 -9.55 13.94
N VAL A 297 -7.25 -8.82 12.83
CA VAL A 297 -5.99 -8.12 12.50
C VAL A 297 -5.72 -7.01 13.51
N LEU A 298 -6.73 -6.20 13.84
CA LEU A 298 -6.59 -5.12 14.82
C LEU A 298 -6.23 -5.64 16.22
N ASP A 299 -6.86 -6.72 16.69
CA ASP A 299 -6.53 -7.38 17.97
C ASP A 299 -5.10 -7.93 17.97
N GLY A 300 -4.65 -8.52 16.85
CA GLY A 300 -3.29 -9.03 16.69
C GLY A 300 -2.23 -7.92 16.62
N LEU A 301 -2.56 -6.76 16.04
CA LEU A 301 -1.70 -5.59 16.00
C LEU A 301 -1.68 -4.84 17.33
N TYR A 302 -2.78 -4.79 18.09
CA TYR A 302 -2.91 -4.04 19.36
C TYR A 302 -3.25 -4.99 20.54
N PRO A 303 -2.30 -5.83 21.01
CA PRO A 303 -2.58 -6.91 21.96
C PRO A 303 -3.01 -6.46 23.36
N ASP A 304 -2.68 -5.24 23.78
CA ASP A 304 -3.16 -4.65 25.05
C ASP A 304 -4.53 -3.94 24.92
N GLY A 305 -5.15 -4.05 23.73
CA GLY A 305 -6.33 -3.29 23.32
C GLY A 305 -5.97 -1.96 22.67
N MET A 306 -6.94 -1.35 21.99
CA MET A 306 -6.77 -0.02 21.40
C MET A 306 -6.78 1.08 22.45
N VAL A 307 -5.93 2.08 22.25
CA VAL A 307 -6.08 3.42 22.85
C VAL A 307 -6.87 4.33 21.90
N GLU A 308 -7.31 5.48 22.39
CA GLU A 308 -8.04 6.46 21.57
C GLU A 308 -7.12 6.97 20.43
N ARG A 309 -7.64 7.08 19.19
CA ARG A 309 -6.81 7.44 18.01
C ARG A 309 -6.20 8.85 18.10
N ASP A 310 -6.75 9.74 18.91
CA ASP A 310 -6.19 11.06 19.20
C ASP A 310 -5.05 11.05 20.26
N ASP A 311 -4.71 9.89 20.84
CA ASP A 311 -3.54 9.76 21.72
C ASP A 311 -2.23 9.82 20.91
N ALA A 312 -1.29 10.66 21.35
CA ALA A 312 0.06 10.77 20.78
C ALA A 312 0.86 9.45 20.85
N ASN A 313 0.43 8.50 21.68
CA ASN A 313 1.04 7.19 21.86
C ASN A 313 0.31 6.08 21.09
N TYR A 314 -0.67 6.39 20.22
CA TYR A 314 -1.53 5.42 19.53
C TYR A 314 -0.76 4.24 18.92
N PHE A 315 0.22 4.51 18.05
CA PHE A 315 1.03 3.47 17.42
C PHE A 315 2.03 2.77 18.34
N TYR A 316 2.21 3.24 19.58
CA TYR A 316 3.23 2.80 20.52
C TYR A 316 2.69 1.88 21.63
N THR A 317 1.37 1.68 21.70
CA THR A 317 0.71 0.79 22.67
C THR A 317 1.30 -0.62 22.67
N GLY A 318 1.68 -1.14 23.84
CA GLY A 318 2.19 -2.51 24.02
C GLY A 318 3.55 -2.84 23.41
N LEU A 319 4.24 -1.89 22.78
CA LEU A 319 5.52 -2.15 22.12
C LEU A 319 6.66 -2.43 23.11
N THR A 320 6.59 -1.88 24.33
CA THR A 320 7.61 -2.16 25.36
C THR A 320 7.51 -3.60 25.84
N GLU A 321 6.29 -4.10 25.97
CA GLU A 321 5.90 -5.43 26.38
C GLU A 321 6.19 -6.48 25.29
N ILE A 322 6.01 -6.12 24.01
CA ILE A 322 6.47 -6.93 22.87
C ILE A 322 8.00 -7.03 22.87
N ARG A 323 8.70 -5.90 23.04
CA ARG A 323 10.18 -5.83 23.01
C ARG A 323 10.86 -6.51 24.20
N ASP A 324 10.24 -6.49 25.39
CA ASP A 324 10.77 -7.22 26.57
C ASP A 324 10.31 -8.69 26.65
N GLY A 325 9.43 -9.12 25.74
CA GLY A 325 8.94 -10.49 25.61
C GLY A 325 7.85 -10.85 26.62
N SER A 326 7.25 -9.88 27.32
CA SER A 326 6.11 -10.11 28.20
C SER A 326 4.78 -10.27 27.44
N THR A 327 4.66 -9.69 26.24
CA THR A 327 3.53 -9.86 25.32
C THR A 327 3.99 -10.51 24.01
N THR A 328 3.33 -11.60 23.59
CA THR A 328 3.64 -12.32 22.35
C THR A 328 2.49 -12.20 21.36
N ILE A 329 2.81 -11.89 20.10
CA ILE A 329 1.82 -11.81 19.01
C ILE A 329 1.69 -13.17 18.33
N ASP A 330 0.45 -13.63 18.12
CA ASP A 330 0.18 -14.79 17.27
C ASP A 330 0.29 -14.35 15.79
N THR A 331 1.51 -14.36 15.27
CA THR A 331 1.80 -13.97 13.88
C THR A 331 1.09 -14.87 12.88
N ALA A 332 0.79 -16.13 13.22
CA ALA A 332 0.07 -17.03 12.33
C ALA A 332 -1.42 -16.64 12.22
N ALA A 333 -2.06 -16.31 13.34
CA ALA A 333 -3.43 -15.79 13.34
C ALA A 333 -3.53 -14.44 12.61
N LEU A 334 -2.63 -13.50 12.94
CA LEU A 334 -2.56 -12.16 12.33
C LEU A 334 -2.39 -12.25 10.80
N ARG A 335 -1.42 -13.04 10.34
CA ARG A 335 -1.12 -13.27 8.93
C ARG A 335 -2.29 -13.88 8.17
N ASN A 336 -2.99 -14.85 8.77
CA ASN A 336 -4.15 -15.48 8.12
C ASN A 336 -5.31 -14.47 7.98
N ALA A 337 -5.61 -13.71 9.03
CA ALA A 337 -6.67 -12.69 8.96
C ALA A 337 -6.37 -11.59 7.92
N MET A 338 -5.11 -11.16 7.78
CA MET A 338 -4.69 -10.27 6.69
C MET A 338 -4.87 -10.89 5.30
N LEU A 339 -4.61 -12.19 5.15
CA LEU A 339 -4.80 -12.91 3.89
C LEU A 339 -6.26 -13.14 3.53
N ASP A 340 -7.13 -13.44 4.49
CA ASP A 340 -8.57 -13.62 4.26
C ASP A 340 -9.19 -12.33 3.69
N ILE A 341 -8.71 -11.16 4.15
CA ILE A 341 -9.10 -9.83 3.64
C ILE A 341 -8.52 -9.57 2.25
N LEU A 342 -7.25 -9.92 2.02
CA LEU A 342 -6.59 -9.78 0.71
C LEU A 342 -7.22 -10.68 -0.37
N GLU A 343 -7.60 -11.92 -0.06
CA GLU A 343 -8.32 -12.81 -0.99
C GLU A 343 -9.67 -12.22 -1.44
N THR A 344 -10.27 -11.34 -0.64
CA THR A 344 -11.55 -10.68 -0.96
C THR A 344 -11.36 -9.33 -1.68
N LEU A 345 -10.16 -8.77 -1.67
CA LEU A 345 -9.75 -7.56 -2.40
C LEU A 345 -9.39 -7.81 -3.88
N GLU A 346 -9.06 -9.06 -4.23
CA GLU A 346 -8.41 -9.44 -5.51
C GLU A 346 -9.36 -9.88 -6.64
#